data_AF-L9JYQ7-F1
#
_entry.id   AF-L9JYQ7-F1
#
_cell.length_a   1.000
_cell.length_b   1.000
_cell.length_c   1.000
_cell.angle_alpha   90.00
_cell.angle_beta   90.00
_cell.angle_gamma   90.00
#
_symmetry.space_group_name_H-M   'P 1'
#
loop_
_entity.id
_entity.type
_entity.pdbx_description
1 polymer ?
#
loop_
_entity_poly.entity_id
_entity_poly.type
_entity_poly.pdbx_seq_one_letter_code
_entity_poly.pdbx_strand_id
1 'polypeptide(L)'
;MIGITKILIKVLELSERINGFVGENAQPILENNIGNRMLQNMGWTPGSGLGRDGKGISEPIQAMQRPKGLGLGFPLPKNAPTTATPSSGKPT
;
A
#
# COMPACT_ATOMS: atom_id res chain seq x y z
N MET A 1 16.38 0.55 -39.98
CA MET A 1 16.40 -0.59 -39.03
C MET A 1 16.35 -0.19 -37.55
N ILE A 2 16.68 1.06 -37.16
CA ILE A 2 16.76 1.51 -35.74
C ILE A 2 15.38 1.87 -35.14
N GLY A 3 14.40 2.29 -35.94
CA GLY A 3 13.11 2.82 -35.44
C GLY A 3 12.19 1.78 -34.78
N ILE A 4 12.06 0.60 -35.38
CA ILE A 4 11.20 -0.48 -34.88
C ILE A 4 11.76 -1.04 -33.56
N THR A 5 13.07 -1.19 -33.44
CA THR A 5 13.72 -1.69 -32.22
C THR A 5 13.56 -0.71 -31.04
N LYS A 6 13.62 0.61 -31.29
CA LYS A 6 13.36 1.61 -30.23
C LYS A 6 11.93 1.59 -29.71
N ILE A 7 10.95 1.38 -30.59
CA ILE A 7 9.54 1.25 -30.19
C ILE A 7 9.33 -0.04 -29.40
N LEU A 8 9.89 -1.16 -29.86
CA LEU A 8 9.75 -2.44 -29.19
C LEU A 8 10.40 -2.43 -27.80
N ILE A 9 11.58 -1.82 -27.66
CA ILE A 9 12.25 -1.65 -26.36
C ILE A 9 11.42 -0.76 -25.41
N LYS A 10 10.83 0.34 -25.92
CA LYS A 10 9.97 1.22 -25.12
C LYS A 10 8.69 0.50 -24.66
N VAL A 11 8.09 -0.33 -25.52
CA VAL A 11 6.89 -1.13 -25.20
C VAL A 11 7.22 -2.19 -24.15
N LEU A 12 8.39 -2.85 -24.25
CA LEU A 12 8.86 -3.79 -23.24
C LEU A 12 9.11 -3.09 -21.88
N GLU A 13 9.79 -1.94 -21.87
CA GLU A 13 10.09 -1.22 -20.63
C GLU A 13 8.84 -0.58 -19.99
N LEU A 14 7.83 -0.20 -20.79
CA LEU A 14 6.53 0.24 -20.26
C LEU A 14 5.72 -0.91 -19.67
N SER A 15 5.97 -2.17 -20.06
CA SER A 15 5.34 -3.35 -19.45
C SER A 15 5.98 -3.76 -18.13
N GLU A 16 7.23 -3.35 -17.87
CA GLU A 16 7.92 -3.58 -16.59
C GLU A 16 7.69 -2.46 -15.56
N ARG A 17 7.10 -1.33 -15.99
CA ARG A 17 6.66 -0.29 -15.07
C ARG A 17 5.33 -0.72 -14.45
N ILE A 18 5.40 -1.03 -13.16
CA ILE A 18 4.37 -1.13 -12.12
C ILE A 18 3.52 -2.41 -12.03
N ASN A 19 3.93 -3.26 -11.07
CA ASN A 19 3.06 -4.10 -10.24
C ASN A 19 3.69 -4.22 -8.84
N GLY A 20 3.49 -3.21 -8.00
CA GLY A 20 4.05 -3.15 -6.64
C GLY A 20 3.02 -2.65 -5.62
N PHE A 21 3.40 -2.67 -4.35
CA PHE A 21 2.58 -2.11 -3.29
C PHE A 21 2.72 -0.58 -3.26
N VAL A 22 1.59 0.12 -3.14
CA VAL A 22 1.55 1.57 -3.03
C VAL A 22 2.27 1.98 -1.75
N GLY A 23 3.35 2.75 -1.87
CA GLY A 23 4.12 3.25 -0.73
C GLY A 23 5.20 2.29 -0.21
N GLU A 24 5.52 1.20 -0.90
CA GLU A 24 6.52 0.22 -0.45
C GLU A 24 7.93 0.80 -0.23
N ASN A 25 8.29 1.85 -0.97
CA ASN A 25 9.57 2.55 -0.87
C ASN A 25 9.48 3.88 -0.09
N ALA A 26 8.36 4.12 0.61
CA ALA A 26 8.17 5.34 1.38
C ALA A 26 9.04 5.33 2.65
N GLN A 27 9.71 6.46 2.91
CA GLN A 27 10.43 6.66 4.15
C GLN A 27 9.44 6.78 5.32
N PRO A 28 9.78 6.30 6.53
CA PRO A 28 8.97 6.52 7.73
C PRO A 28 8.68 8.01 7.95
N ILE A 29 7.47 8.33 8.44
CA ILE A 29 7.10 9.70 8.77
C ILE A 29 7.88 10.14 10.01
N LEU A 30 8.67 11.19 9.87
CA LEU A 30 9.48 11.75 10.96
C LEU A 30 8.60 12.29 12.09
N GLU A 31 9.14 12.29 13.31
CA GLU A 31 8.46 12.81 14.52
C GLU A 31 8.22 14.32 14.48
N ASN A 32 9.05 15.07 13.74
CA ASN A 32 8.88 16.51 13.55
C ASN A 32 7.76 16.86 12.55
N ASN A 33 7.15 15.87 11.88
CA ASN A 33 6.04 16.10 10.98
C ASN A 33 4.84 16.69 11.74
N ILE A 34 4.18 17.70 11.15
CA ILE A 34 3.06 18.42 11.77
C ILE A 34 1.93 17.46 12.17
N GLY A 35 1.59 16.50 11.31
CA GLY A 35 0.55 15.50 11.59
C GLY A 35 0.94 14.55 12.72
N ASN A 36 2.20 14.11 12.76
CA ASN A 36 2.72 13.25 13.83
C ASN A 36 2.63 13.97 15.20
N ARG A 37 3.11 15.23 15.26
CA ARG A 37 3.00 16.06 16.48
C ARG A 37 1.56 16.31 16.89
N MET A 38 0.65 16.53 15.93
CA MET A 38 -0.76 16.74 16.21
C MET A 38 -1.39 15.49 16.84
N LEU A 39 -1.11 14.30 16.32
CA LEU A 39 -1.61 13.05 16.89
C LEU A 39 -1.09 12.84 18.32
N GLN A 40 0.22 13.06 18.54
CA GLN A 40 0.82 12.96 19.87
C GLN A 40 0.18 13.92 20.88
N ASN A 41 -0.07 15.17 20.49
CA ASN A 41 -0.76 16.15 21.34
C ASN A 41 -2.21 15.75 21.70
N MET A 42 -2.84 14.91 20.87
CA MET A 42 -4.17 14.34 21.10
C MET A 42 -4.12 13.04 21.92
N GLY A 43 -2.95 12.65 22.42
CA GLY A 43 -2.76 11.46 23.26
C GLY A 43 -2.48 10.16 22.49
N TRP A 44 -2.30 10.23 21.17
CA TRP A 44 -1.87 9.06 20.40
C TRP A 44 -0.38 8.80 20.58
N THR A 45 0.02 7.53 20.71
CA THR A 45 1.43 7.13 20.80
C THR A 45 1.88 6.43 19.52
N PRO A 46 3.10 6.71 19.02
CA PRO A 46 3.62 6.05 17.82
C PRO A 46 3.52 4.52 17.89
N GLY A 47 2.99 3.91 16.84
CA GLY A 47 2.78 2.46 16.75
C GLY A 47 1.50 1.95 17.44
N SER A 48 0.76 2.80 18.18
CA SER A 48 -0.55 2.42 18.73
C SER A 48 -1.66 2.54 17.70
N GLY A 49 -2.68 1.69 17.82
CA GLY A 49 -3.92 1.82 17.06
C GLY A 49 -4.75 3.01 17.54
N LEU A 50 -5.56 3.59 16.65
CA LEU A 50 -6.46 4.69 16.99
C LEU A 50 -7.77 4.21 17.64
N GLY A 51 -8.52 5.15 18.24
CA GLY A 51 -9.82 4.90 18.88
C GLY A 51 -9.73 4.76 20.39
N ARG A 52 -10.88 4.74 21.07
CA ARG A 52 -10.98 4.77 22.55
C ARG A 52 -10.14 3.69 23.23
N ASP A 53 -10.20 2.47 22.70
CA ASP A 53 -9.55 1.29 23.28
C ASP A 53 -8.22 0.96 22.59
N GLY A 54 -7.74 1.82 21.68
CA GLY A 54 -6.49 1.65 20.94
C GLY A 54 -6.44 0.44 19.99
N LYS A 55 -7.61 -0.11 19.63
CA LYS A 55 -7.75 -1.32 18.80
C LYS A 55 -7.94 -1.02 17.30
N GLY A 56 -7.85 0.23 16.89
CA GLY A 56 -7.82 0.60 15.48
C GLY A 56 -6.60 0.02 14.77
N ILE A 57 -6.63 0.05 13.44
CA ILE A 57 -5.54 -0.44 12.61
C ILE A 57 -4.29 0.42 12.86
N SER A 58 -3.20 -0.20 13.33
CA SER A 58 -1.93 0.47 13.64
C SER A 58 -0.98 0.56 12.43
N GLU A 59 -1.11 -0.36 11.47
CA GLU A 59 -0.27 -0.42 10.28
C GLU A 59 -1.07 -0.06 9.01
N PRO A 60 -0.51 0.70 8.06
CA PRO A 60 -1.19 1.03 6.82
C PRO A 60 -1.64 -0.22 6.04
N ILE A 61 -2.87 -0.19 5.53
CA ILE A 61 -3.40 -1.24 4.67
C ILE A 61 -2.60 -1.24 3.36
N GLN A 62 -2.02 -2.39 3.05
CA GLN A 62 -1.24 -2.57 1.84
C GLN A 62 -2.16 -2.64 0.62
N ALA A 63 -1.93 -1.73 -0.34
CA ALA A 63 -2.67 -1.69 -1.60
C ALA A 63 -1.74 -2.04 -2.76
N MET A 64 -2.15 -2.95 -3.64
CA MET A 64 -1.38 -3.29 -4.83
C MET A 64 -1.89 -2.51 -6.03
N GLN A 65 -0.99 -1.84 -6.76
CA GLN A 65 -1.39 -1.09 -7.95
C GLN A 65 -1.78 -2.04 -9.08
N ARG A 66 -2.93 -1.77 -9.72
CA ARG A 66 -3.36 -2.49 -10.92
C ARG A 66 -2.70 -1.89 -12.17
N PRO A 67 -2.27 -2.71 -13.13
CA PRO A 67 -1.84 -2.21 -14.42
C PRO A 67 -2.98 -1.44 -15.11
N LYS A 68 -2.60 -0.36 -15.79
CA LYS A 68 -3.55 0.49 -16.50
C LYS A 68 -4.25 -0.29 -17.61
N GLY A 69 -5.54 -0.02 -17.81
CA GLY A 69 -6.34 -0.62 -18.90
C GLY A 69 -6.92 -2.01 -18.62
N LEU A 70 -6.69 -2.58 -17.44
CA LEU A 70 -7.30 -3.85 -17.03
C LEU A 70 -8.65 -3.63 -16.33
N GLY A 71 -9.66 -4.38 -16.75
CA GLY A 71 -10.99 -4.37 -16.14
C GLY A 71 -11.03 -4.95 -14.72
N LEU A 72 -12.04 -4.55 -13.96
CA LEU A 72 -12.37 -5.17 -12.67
C LEU A 72 -12.76 -6.64 -12.93
N GLY A 73 -12.09 -7.58 -12.26
CA GLY A 73 -12.25 -9.03 -12.49
C GLY A 73 -11.07 -9.72 -13.18
N PHE A 74 -10.14 -8.96 -13.79
CA PHE A 74 -8.87 -9.55 -14.21
C PHE A 74 -8.11 -10.07 -12.99
N PRO A 75 -7.61 -11.32 -12.99
CA PRO A 75 -6.93 -11.90 -11.83
C PRO A 75 -5.68 -11.08 -11.50
N LEU A 76 -5.59 -10.65 -10.25
CA LEU A 76 -4.39 -10.04 -9.72
C LEU A 76 -3.29 -11.12 -9.60
N PRO A 77 -2.01 -10.78 -9.76
CA PRO A 77 -0.93 -11.71 -9.43
C PRO A 77 -1.07 -12.21 -7.98
N LYS A 78 -0.75 -13.49 -7.76
CA LYS A 78 -1.02 -14.26 -6.52
C LYS A 78 -0.39 -13.70 -5.23
N ASN A 79 0.43 -12.65 -5.35
CA ASN A 79 1.07 -11.96 -4.23
C ASN A 79 0.25 -10.75 -3.72
N ALA A 80 -0.98 -10.55 -4.23
CA ALA A 80 -1.91 -9.59 -3.67
C ALA A 80 -2.21 -9.95 -2.20
N PRO A 81 -2.33 -8.97 -1.28
CA PRO A 81 -2.61 -9.22 0.11
C PRO A 81 -4.04 -9.78 0.22
N THR A 82 -4.17 -11.09 0.34
CA THR A 82 -5.45 -11.73 0.62
C THR A 82 -5.82 -11.45 2.06
N THR A 83 -6.82 -10.59 2.23
CA THR A 83 -7.72 -10.57 3.38
C THR A 83 -7.06 -10.30 4.74
N ALA A 84 -7.04 -9.03 5.16
CA ALA A 84 -7.18 -8.72 6.58
C ALA A 84 -8.62 -9.06 7.01
N THR A 85 -8.90 -10.35 7.22
CA THR A 85 -10.04 -10.75 8.04
C THR A 85 -9.64 -10.42 9.48
N PRO A 86 -10.31 -9.47 10.17
CA PRO A 86 -10.16 -9.38 11.61
C PRO A 86 -10.59 -10.73 12.18
N SER A 87 -9.65 -11.47 12.75
CA SER A 87 -9.93 -12.66 13.55
C SER A 87 -10.91 -12.23 14.64
N SER A 88 -12.19 -12.54 14.41
CA SER A 88 -13.24 -12.44 15.42
C SER A 88 -13.03 -13.61 16.38
N GLY A 89 -12.02 -13.47 17.24
CA GLY A 89 -11.92 -14.25 18.45
C GLY A 89 -13.09 -13.88 19.35
N LYS A 90 -14.20 -14.61 19.21
CA LYS A 90 -15.23 -14.67 20.23
C LYS A 90 -14.71 -15.62 21.32
N PRO A 91 -14.38 -15.14 22.54
CA PRO A 91 -14.20 -16.04 23.66
C PRO A 91 -15.60 -16.49 24.10
N THR A 92 -15.88 -17.77 23.94
CA THR A 92 -16.75 -18.50 24.88
C THR A 92 -15.85 -19.19 25.89
#